data_AF-A0A072UPQ4-F1
#
_entry.id   AF-A0A072UPQ4-F1
#
_cell.length_a   1.000
_cell.length_b   1.000
_cell.length_c   1.000
_cell.angle_alpha   90.00
_cell.angle_beta   90.00
_cell.angle_gamma   90.00
#
_symmetry.space_group_name_H-M   'P 1'
#
loop_
_entity.id
_entity.type
_entity.pdbx_description
1 polymer ?
#
loop_
_entity_poly.entity_id
_entity_poly.type
_entity_poly.pdbx_seq_one_letter_code
_entity_poly.pdbx_strand_id
1 'polypeptide(L)'
;MKVEIPEDLLISDTTNPLMSLIDIVYLDLNDNLGDPLFFQEREILAPTLDSVEHVNEYMMSLIPGEEKEYLSSGSVCRSGENSLLP
;
A
#
# COMPACT_ATOMS: atom_id res chain seq x y z
N MET A 1 -17.79 22.43 5.33
CA MET A 1 -18.14 21.30 6.21
C MET A 1 -16.83 20.76 6.75
N LYS A 2 -16.64 20.78 8.07
CA LYS A 2 -15.44 20.23 8.72
C LYS A 2 -15.87 18.89 9.33
N VAL A 3 -15.21 17.82 8.95
CA VAL A 3 -15.40 16.50 9.58
C VAL A 3 -14.40 16.44 10.72
N GLU A 4 -14.89 16.23 11.93
CA GLU A 4 -14.02 15.99 13.10
C GLU A 4 -13.78 14.49 13.21
N ILE A 5 -12.51 14.11 13.34
CA ILE A 5 -12.11 12.72 13.52
C ILE A 5 -12.13 12.43 15.04
N PRO A 6 -12.87 11.40 15.49
CA PRO A 6 -12.85 10.97 16.88
C PRO A 6 -11.44 10.72 17.42
N GLU A 7 -11.15 11.13 18.65
CA GLU A 7 -9.82 11.04 19.26
C GLU A 7 -9.31 9.60 19.39
N ASP A 8 -10.22 8.63 19.56
CA ASP A 8 -9.93 7.20 19.61
C ASP A 8 -9.47 6.61 18.27
N LEU A 9 -9.76 7.29 17.16
CA LEU A 9 -9.28 6.93 15.83
C LEU A 9 -7.97 7.64 15.47
N LEU A 10 -7.52 8.58 16.30
CA LEU A 10 -6.26 9.27 16.09
C LEU A 10 -5.09 8.40 16.55
N ILE A 11 -4.11 8.27 15.68
CA ILE A 11 -2.81 7.74 16.05
C ILE A 11 -2.11 8.86 16.83
N SER A 12 -1.82 8.62 18.11
CA SER A 12 -1.12 9.57 18.97
C SER A 12 0.25 9.94 18.41
N ASP A 13 0.79 11.11 18.77
CA ASP A 13 2.14 11.52 18.38
C ASP A 13 3.18 10.49 18.84
N THR A 14 3.65 9.67 17.91
CA THR A 14 4.69 8.69 18.12
C THR A 14 5.98 9.10 17.42
N THR A 15 7.10 8.58 17.90
CA THR A 15 8.43 8.81 17.29
C THR A 15 8.50 8.37 15.83
N ASN A 16 7.66 7.38 15.45
CA ASN A 16 7.55 6.89 14.10
C ASN A 16 6.08 6.61 13.74
N PRO A 17 5.38 7.58 13.11
CA PRO A 17 3.96 7.47 12.82
C PRO A 17 3.64 6.38 11.79
N LEU A 18 4.56 6.06 10.87
CA LEU A 18 4.37 4.99 9.88
C LEU A 18 4.42 3.62 10.54
N MET A 19 5.36 3.40 11.48
CA MET A 19 5.40 2.16 12.26
C MET A 19 4.11 1.99 13.05
N SER A 20 3.65 3.05 13.73
CA SER A 20 2.40 3.01 14.50
C SER A 20 1.17 2.72 13.63
N LEU A 21 1.13 3.28 12.41
CA LEU A 21 0.07 2.96 11.45
C LEU A 21 0.09 1.49 11.04
N ILE A 22 1.27 0.93 10.75
CA ILE A 22 1.42 -0.49 10.41
C ILE A 22 1.02 -1.37 11.59
N ASP A 23 1.45 -1.07 12.81
CA ASP A 23 1.11 -1.87 14.00
C ASP A 23 -0.41 -1.87 14.29
N ILE A 24 -1.10 -0.77 14.01
CA ILE A 24 -2.56 -0.66 14.20
C ILE A 24 -3.31 -1.52 13.17
N VAL A 25 -2.89 -1.47 11.90
CA VAL A 25 -3.59 -2.18 10.82
C VAL A 25 -3.18 -3.64 10.77
N TYR A 26 -1.88 -3.93 10.88
CA TYR A 26 -1.24 -5.22 10.75
C TYR A 26 -0.54 -5.64 12.06
N LEU A 27 -1.32 -5.72 13.14
CA LEU A 27 -0.81 -6.19 14.43
C LEU A 27 -0.10 -7.54 14.30
N ASP A 28 1.09 -7.64 14.90
CA ASP A 28 1.93 -8.84 14.85
C ASP A 28 2.28 -9.27 13.41
N LEU A 29 2.58 -8.30 12.54
CA LEU A 29 2.88 -8.49 11.11
C LEU A 29 3.81 -9.70 10.87
N ASN A 30 4.93 -9.77 11.59
CA ASN A 30 5.95 -10.79 11.39
C ASN A 30 5.46 -12.22 11.68
N ASP A 31 4.55 -12.38 12.64
CA ASP A 31 3.99 -13.68 13.01
C ASP A 31 2.92 -14.16 12.03
N ASN A 32 2.33 -13.22 11.27
CA ASN A 32 1.21 -13.47 10.37
C ASN A 32 1.60 -13.46 8.87
N LEU A 33 2.88 -13.25 8.52
CA LEU A 33 3.35 -13.24 7.12
C LEU A 33 2.98 -14.50 6.33
N GLY A 34 2.86 -15.64 7.02
CA GLY A 34 2.52 -16.93 6.43
C GLY A 34 1.02 -17.17 6.23
N ASP A 35 0.15 -16.28 6.71
CA ASP A 35 -1.30 -16.43 6.60
C ASP A 35 -1.87 -15.49 5.50
N PRO A 36 -2.30 -16.03 4.35
CA PRO A 36 -2.91 -15.23 3.29
C PRO A 36 -4.20 -14.52 3.70
N LEU A 37 -4.92 -15.06 4.70
CA LEU A 37 -6.17 -14.48 5.18
C LEU A 37 -5.93 -13.25 6.06
N PHE A 38 -4.77 -13.16 6.70
CA PHE A 38 -4.41 -12.03 7.55
C PHE A 38 -4.52 -10.70 6.80
N PHE A 39 -4.08 -10.66 5.55
CA PHE A 39 -4.11 -9.44 4.75
C PHE A 39 -5.49 -9.14 4.12
N GLN A 40 -6.43 -10.08 4.14
CA GLN A 40 -7.60 -10.05 3.26
C GLN A 40 -8.72 -9.07 3.64
N GLU A 41 -8.59 -8.34 4.74
CA GLU A 41 -9.55 -7.33 5.22
C GLU A 41 -8.87 -6.08 5.80
N ARG A 42 -7.58 -5.91 5.50
CA ARG A 42 -6.73 -4.86 6.07
C ARG A 42 -6.11 -4.04 4.95
N GLU A 43 -6.43 -2.75 4.90
CA GLU A 43 -5.94 -1.85 3.85
C GLU A 43 -5.59 -0.48 4.44
N ILE A 44 -4.50 0.10 3.95
CA ILE A 44 -4.11 1.48 4.24
C ILE A 44 -4.42 2.33 3.01
N LEU A 45 -5.36 3.25 3.14
CA LEU A 45 -5.73 4.18 2.08
C LEU A 45 -5.03 5.52 2.28
N ALA A 46 -4.44 6.06 1.21
CA ALA A 46 -3.83 7.38 1.21
C ALA A 46 -4.38 8.24 0.05
N PRO A 47 -4.35 9.58 0.18
CA PRO A 47 -4.99 10.48 -0.78
C PRO A 47 -4.25 10.58 -2.12
N THR A 48 -2.96 10.25 -2.17
CA THR A 48 -2.12 10.34 -3.38
C THR A 48 -1.32 9.07 -3.60
N LEU A 49 -0.93 8.83 -4.86
CA LEU A 49 -0.08 7.70 -5.23
C LEU A 49 1.26 7.74 -4.48
N ASP A 50 1.95 8.88 -4.48
CA ASP A 50 3.23 9.06 -3.77
C ASP A 50 3.12 8.69 -2.27
N SER A 51 1.98 9.00 -1.63
CA SER A 51 1.76 8.64 -0.23
C SER A 51 1.58 7.13 -0.05
N VAL A 52 0.88 6.46 -0.98
CA VAL A 52 0.71 5.00 -0.98
C VAL A 52 2.06 4.32 -1.23
N GLU A 53 2.85 4.81 -2.19
CA GLU A 53 4.18 4.29 -2.48
C GLU A 53 5.10 4.37 -1.26
N HIS A 54 5.11 5.52 -0.57
CA HIS A 54 5.91 5.71 0.64
C HIS A 54 5.54 4.73 1.76
N VAL A 55 4.24 4.47 1.96
CA VAL A 55 3.77 3.48 2.95
C VAL A 55 4.18 2.07 2.53
N ASN A 56 4.03 1.73 1.25
CA ASN A 56 4.37 0.41 0.73
C ASN A 56 5.87 0.11 0.84
N GLU A 57 6.72 1.07 0.49
CA GLU A 57 8.18 0.96 0.63
C GLU A 57 8.58 0.75 2.09
N TYR A 58 7.98 1.52 3.00
CA TYR A 58 8.24 1.38 4.43
C TYR A 58 7.80 0.00 4.94
N MET A 59 6.58 -0.44 4.61
CA MET A 59 6.08 -1.77 4.98
C MET A 59 6.94 -2.90 4.42
N MET A 60 7.36 -2.80 3.15
CA MET A 60 8.23 -3.78 2.50
C MET A 60 9.58 -3.91 3.24
N SER A 61 10.13 -2.79 3.72
CA SER A 61 11.39 -2.79 4.48
C SER A 61 11.33 -3.54 5.81
N LEU A 62 10.13 -3.76 6.36
CA LEU A 62 9.90 -4.51 7.59
C LEU A 62 9.78 -6.02 7.36
N ILE A 63 9.45 -6.44 6.14
CA ILE A 63 9.24 -7.85 5.82
C ILE A 63 10.61 -8.52 5.62
N PRO A 64 10.94 -9.58 6.40
CA PRO A 64 12.19 -10.30 6.24
C PRO A 64 12.19 -11.06 4.91
N GLY A 65 13.24 -10.88 4.12
CA GLY A 65 13.43 -11.59 2.86
C GLY A 65 14.18 -10.78 1.83
N GLU A 66 14.35 -11.36 0.65
CA GLU A 66 14.87 -10.65 -0.51
C GLU A 66 13.72 -9.93 -1.24
N GLU A 67 13.89 -8.64 -1.47
CA GLU A 67 13.02 -7.84 -2.31
C GLU A 67 12.99 -8.40 -3.74
N LYS A 68 11.79 -8.41 -4.34
CA LYS A 68 11.60 -8.83 -5.73
C LYS A 68 10.77 -7.80 -6.47
N GLU A 69 11.32 -7.33 -7.57
CA GLU A 69 10.61 -6.47 -8.51
C GLU A 69 9.88 -7.32 -9.56
N TYR A 70 8.58 -7.05 -9.73
CA TYR A 70 7.76 -7.69 -10.74
C TYR A 70 7.32 -6.65 -11.78
N LEU A 71 7.70 -6.87 -13.04
CA LEU A 71 7.29 -5.98 -14.13
C LEU A 71 5.81 -6.22 -14.47
N SER A 72 5.03 -5.13 -14.57
CA SER A 72 3.63 -5.22 -14.98
C SER A 72 3.52 -5.75 -16.42
N SER A 73 2.64 -6.72 -16.66
CA SER A 73 2.35 -7.25 -17.99
C SER A 73 1.35 -6.35 -18.73
N GLY A 74 1.67 -5.06 -18.87
CA GLY A 74 0.88 -4.12 -19.66
C GLY A 74 1.36 -4.11 -21.10
N SER A 75 0.67 -4.78 -22.01
CA SER A 75 0.87 -4.52 -23.44
C SER A 75 0.09 -3.25 -23.81
N VAL A 76 0.78 -2.26 -24.37
CA VAL A 76 0.08 -1.12 -24.99
C VAL A 76 -0.51 -1.63 -26.29
N CYS A 77 -1.79 -2.02 -26.27
CA CYS A 77 -2.54 -2.26 -27.50
C CYS A 77 -2.57 -0.96 -28.30
N ARG A 78 -1.71 -0.86 -29.33
CA ARG A 78 -1.82 0.17 -30.38
C ARG A 78 -3.08 -0.12 -31.20
N SER A 79 -4.24 0.27 -30.71
CA SER A 79 -5.46 0.29 -31.51
C SER A 79 -5.44 1.54 -32.39
N GLY A 80 -5.12 1.35 -33.68
CA GLY A 80 -5.56 2.25 -34.75
C GLY A 80 -4.55 3.27 -35.29
N GLU A 81 -3.38 2.84 -35.76
CA GLU A 81 -2.65 3.62 -36.79
C GLU A 81 -3.25 3.25 -38.17
N ASN A 82 -4.29 4.00 -38.53
CA ASN A 82 -4.70 4.36 -39.89
C ASN A 82 -4.40 3.33 -41.00
N SER A 83 -5.35 2.44 -41.29
CA SER A 83 -5.44 1.80 -42.60
C SER A 83 -5.86 2.83 -43.65
N LEU A 84 -4.93 3.69 -44.05
CA LEU A 84 -5.00 4.37 -45.34
C LEU A 84 -4.37 3.45 -46.38
N LEU A 85 -5.25 2.74 -47.09
CA LEU A 85 -4.97 2.18 -48.41
C LEU A 85 -4.48 3.30 -49.34
N PRO A 86 -3.57 2.97 -50.27
CA PRO A 86 -4.01 2.78 -51.64
C PRO A 86 -3.97 1.31 -52.09
#